data_AF-A0A1H8P5G2-F1
#
_entry.id   AF-A0A1H8P5G2-F1
#
_cell.length_a   1.000
_cell.length_b   1.000
_cell.length_c   1.000
_cell.angle_alpha   90.00
_cell.angle_beta   90.00
_cell.angle_gamma   90.00
#
_symmetry.space_group_name_H-M   'P 1'
#
loop_
_entity.id
_entity.type
_entity.pdbx_description
1 polymer ?
#
loop_
_entity_poly.entity_id
_entity_poly.type
_entity_poly.pdbx_seq_one_letter_code
_entity_poly.pdbx_strand_id
1 'polypeptide(L)'
;MGKDSVMRNLGLLNQLWDGTSLTIDRRSTESFTVRGARLTVALQVQEPTLREFFARSGALARGTGFFARFLVAWPESTQGYRPFTEAPANWPHVAAFDRRITEILNIPAPLDEDETLTPTLLTLERDAKECWIEFHNEIESELRSGGELYDVRDVASKSADNAARLAALFQVFEQGIRPISYECFESASRIVAWHLSESRRFFGELALPAELANAARLDNWLIEYCRREQVTLIGKNYTRQHGPIRDGAALDAAIRELEELNRVQLEKDGKRLIIKINPALLNKEGA
;
A
#
# COMPACT_ATOMS: atom_id res chain seq x y z
N MET A 1 -15.84 5.35 -17.75
CA MET A 1 -15.08 4.42 -18.61
C MET A 1 -15.67 3.03 -18.49
N GLY A 2 -15.78 2.27 -19.58
CA GLY A 2 -16.12 0.84 -19.52
C GLY A 2 -14.95 0.00 -19.00
N LYS A 3 -15.21 -1.22 -18.50
CA LYS A 3 -14.21 -2.12 -17.91
C LYS A 3 -13.00 -2.37 -18.83
N ASP A 4 -13.23 -2.58 -20.12
CA ASP A 4 -12.17 -2.81 -21.10
C ASP A 4 -11.24 -1.60 -21.28
N SER A 5 -11.80 -0.39 -21.16
CA SER A 5 -11.01 0.84 -21.23
C SER A 5 -10.13 1.01 -20.00
N VAL A 6 -10.61 0.62 -18.81
CA VAL A 6 -9.82 0.62 -17.58
C VAL A 6 -8.68 -0.39 -17.71
N MET A 7 -8.98 -1.61 -18.15
CA MET A 7 -7.97 -2.67 -18.30
C MET A 7 -6.85 -2.26 -19.26
N ARG A 8 -7.18 -1.72 -20.43
CA ARG A 8 -6.19 -1.23 -21.40
C ARG A 8 -5.32 -0.12 -20.82
N ASN A 9 -5.92 0.86 -20.12
CA ASN A 9 -5.17 1.96 -19.54
C ASN A 9 -4.23 1.48 -18.44
N LEU A 10 -4.67 0.60 -17.53
CA LEU A 10 -3.81 0.04 -16.48
C LEU A 10 -2.66 -0.79 -17.06
N GLY A 11 -2.93 -1.57 -18.11
CA GLY A 11 -1.90 -2.33 -18.83
C GLY A 11 -0.85 -1.43 -19.47
N LEU A 12 -1.27 -0.32 -20.08
CA LEU A 12 -0.36 0.69 -20.65
C LEU A 12 0.54 1.30 -19.57
N LEU A 13 0.00 1.64 -18.40
CA LEU A 13 0.80 2.19 -17.29
C LEU A 13 1.84 1.18 -16.79
N ASN A 14 1.49 -0.11 -16.75
CA ASN A 14 2.42 -1.18 -16.39
C ASN A 14 3.58 -1.27 -17.38
N GLN A 15 3.30 -1.23 -18.68
CA GLN A 15 4.33 -1.27 -19.73
C GLN A 15 5.29 -0.09 -19.64
N LEU A 16 4.78 1.11 -19.34
CA LEU A 16 5.59 2.31 -19.16
C LEU A 16 6.44 2.26 -17.89
N TRP A 17 5.91 1.68 -16.80
CA TRP A 17 6.68 1.42 -15.59
C TRP A 17 7.78 0.38 -15.83
N ASP A 18 7.50 -0.68 -16.60
CA ASP A 18 8.47 -1.70 -17.00
C ASP A 18 9.53 -1.13 -17.98
N GLY A 19 9.26 0.04 -18.58
CA GLY A 19 10.16 0.70 -19.53
C GLY A 19 10.17 0.04 -20.92
N THR A 20 9.16 -0.79 -21.21
CA THR A 20 8.97 -1.48 -22.48
C THR A 20 8.47 -0.55 -23.58
N SER A 21 8.64 -0.93 -24.85
CA SER A 21 8.07 -0.18 -25.97
C SER A 21 6.54 -0.34 -26.03
N LEU A 22 5.85 0.75 -26.32
CA LEU A 22 4.40 0.79 -26.43
C LEU A 22 4.00 0.90 -27.91
N THR A 23 3.41 -0.16 -28.45
CA THR A 23 2.85 -0.14 -29.81
C THR A 23 1.38 0.26 -29.75
N ILE A 24 1.00 1.29 -30.51
CA ILE A 24 -0.36 1.80 -30.60
C ILE A 24 -0.88 1.51 -32.00
N ASP A 25 -1.74 0.49 -32.08
CA ASP A 25 -2.44 0.16 -33.31
C ASP A 25 -3.63 1.07 -33.54
N ARG A 26 -3.65 1.73 -34.70
CA ARG A 26 -4.72 2.66 -35.07
C ARG A 26 -5.46 2.15 -36.30
N ARG A 27 -6.79 2.24 -36.25
CA ARG A 27 -7.66 1.78 -37.36
C ARG A 27 -7.76 2.80 -38.49
N SER A 28 -7.61 4.10 -38.18
CA SER A 28 -7.87 5.21 -39.11
C SER A 28 -6.63 6.02 -39.48
N THR A 29 -5.51 5.82 -38.78
CA THR A 29 -4.22 6.50 -39.02
C THR A 29 -3.11 5.47 -38.86
N GLU A 30 -1.89 5.85 -39.20
CA GLU A 30 -0.73 4.95 -39.09
C GLU A 30 -0.51 4.51 -37.64
N SER A 31 -0.27 3.21 -37.46
CA SER A 31 0.20 2.66 -36.20
C SER A 31 1.61 3.17 -35.91
N PHE A 32 1.93 3.38 -34.64
CA PHE A 32 3.26 3.85 -34.26
C PHE A 32 3.71 3.17 -32.96
N THR A 33 5.02 3.20 -32.72
CA THR A 33 5.62 2.64 -31.51
C THR A 33 6.36 3.73 -30.75
N VAL A 34 6.06 3.85 -29.45
CA VAL A 34 6.79 4.72 -28.54
C VAL A 34 7.90 3.91 -27.89
N ARG A 35 9.15 4.35 -28.09
CA ARG A 35 10.36 3.76 -27.49
C ARG A 35 10.91 4.71 -26.43
N GLY A 36 11.67 4.18 -25.48
CA GLY A 36 12.38 5.00 -24.48
C GLY A 36 11.49 5.75 -23.48
N ALA A 37 10.16 5.56 -23.49
CA ALA A 37 9.27 6.20 -22.54
C ALA A 37 9.52 5.68 -21.11
N ARG A 38 9.51 6.60 -20.14
CA ARG A 38 9.66 6.33 -18.70
C ARG A 38 8.53 6.98 -17.95
N LEU A 39 7.93 6.24 -17.03
CA LEU A 39 6.82 6.72 -16.22
C LEU A 39 7.16 6.64 -14.74
N THR A 40 6.95 7.76 -14.05
CA THR A 40 6.85 7.81 -12.59
C THR A 40 5.45 8.28 -12.24
N VAL A 41 4.82 7.62 -11.27
CA VAL A 41 3.49 7.98 -10.79
C VAL A 41 3.57 8.21 -9.29
N ALA A 42 3.08 9.37 -8.85
CA ALA A 42 2.84 9.68 -7.44
C ALA A 42 1.36 10.03 -7.27
N LEU A 43 0.66 9.31 -6.40
CA LEU A 43 -0.76 9.50 -6.13
C LEU A 43 -0.98 9.78 -4.65
N GLN A 44 -1.64 10.88 -4.36
CA GLN A 44 -2.20 11.18 -3.04
C GLN A 44 -3.71 11.26 -3.20
N VAL A 45 -4.42 10.38 -2.50
CA VAL A 45 -5.87 10.22 -2.66
C VAL A 45 -6.51 10.04 -1.29
N GLN A 46 -7.71 10.59 -1.13
CA GLN A 46 -8.49 10.38 0.08
C GLN A 46 -9.00 8.92 0.13
N GLU A 47 -9.03 8.35 1.34
CA GLU A 47 -9.48 6.97 1.57
C GLU A 47 -10.85 6.66 0.93
N PRO A 48 -11.90 7.50 1.03
CA PRO A 48 -13.20 7.19 0.45
C PRO A 48 -13.16 7.04 -1.08
N THR A 49 -12.38 7.89 -1.75
CA THR A 49 -12.21 7.84 -3.21
C THR A 49 -11.50 6.56 -3.64
N LEU A 50 -10.47 6.15 -2.89
CA LEU A 50 -9.75 4.92 -3.15
C LEU A 50 -10.65 3.70 -2.92
N ARG A 51 -11.43 3.68 -1.84
CA ARG A 51 -12.44 2.64 -1.56
C ARG A 51 -13.46 2.50 -2.68
N GLU A 52 -14.00 3.61 -3.18
CA GLU A 52 -14.95 3.58 -4.29
C GLU A 52 -14.31 2.99 -5.55
N PHE A 53 -13.05 3.37 -5.85
CA PHE A 53 -12.31 2.80 -6.97
C PHE A 53 -12.16 1.28 -6.84
N PHE A 54 -11.81 0.78 -5.64
CA PHE A 54 -11.72 -0.66 -5.37
C PHE A 54 -13.06 -1.37 -5.48
N ALA A 55 -14.15 -0.79 -4.97
CA ALA A 55 -15.49 -1.36 -5.10
C ALA A 55 -15.91 -1.53 -6.57
N ARG A 56 -15.48 -0.62 -7.45
CA ARG A 56 -15.86 -0.62 -8.87
C ARG A 56 -14.90 -1.41 -9.77
N SER A 57 -13.61 -1.41 -9.44
CA SER A 57 -12.52 -1.86 -10.32
C SER A 57 -11.42 -2.67 -9.62
N GLY A 58 -11.54 -2.96 -8.32
CA GLY A 58 -10.46 -3.51 -7.48
C GLY A 58 -9.97 -4.88 -7.94
N ALA A 59 -10.88 -5.81 -8.24
CA ALA A 59 -10.50 -7.13 -8.78
C ALA A 59 -9.74 -7.03 -10.10
N LEU A 60 -10.10 -6.06 -10.94
CA LEU A 60 -9.44 -5.83 -12.23
C LEU A 60 -8.05 -5.21 -12.03
N ALA A 61 -7.93 -4.16 -11.22
CA ALA A 61 -6.66 -3.48 -10.99
C ALA A 61 -5.64 -4.35 -10.22
N ARG A 62 -6.13 -5.28 -9.41
CA ARG A 62 -5.32 -6.31 -8.76
C ARG A 62 -4.87 -7.39 -9.75
N GLY A 63 -5.82 -7.93 -10.53
CA GLY A 63 -5.54 -8.96 -11.53
C GLY A 63 -4.63 -8.50 -12.68
N THR A 64 -4.58 -7.19 -12.99
CA THR A 64 -3.66 -6.65 -14.00
C THR A 64 -2.25 -6.39 -13.45
N GLY A 65 -2.02 -6.54 -12.15
CA GLY A 65 -0.73 -6.24 -11.51
C GLY A 65 -0.39 -4.75 -11.45
N PHE A 66 -1.39 -3.87 -11.60
CA PHE A 66 -1.16 -2.42 -11.54
C PHE A 66 -0.72 -1.98 -10.15
N PHE A 67 -1.46 -2.38 -9.11
CA PHE A 67 -1.12 -2.01 -7.74
C PHE A 67 0.18 -2.63 -7.22
N ALA A 68 0.61 -3.76 -7.80
CA ALA A 68 1.87 -4.39 -7.47
C ALA A 68 3.11 -3.52 -7.76
N ARG A 69 2.97 -2.50 -8.61
CA ARG A 69 4.05 -1.58 -9.00
C ARG A 69 4.10 -0.31 -8.14
N PHE A 70 3.22 -0.17 -7.15
CA PHE A 70 3.17 0.98 -6.25
C PHE A 70 3.77 0.65 -4.89
N LEU A 71 4.51 1.61 -4.33
CA LEU A 71 4.88 1.64 -2.92
C LEU A 71 3.73 2.27 -2.12
N VAL A 72 2.80 1.43 -1.65
CA VAL A 72 1.61 1.89 -0.90
C VAL A 72 2.00 2.30 0.51
N ALA A 73 1.51 3.45 0.96
CA ALA A 73 1.63 3.91 2.33
C ALA A 73 0.26 4.37 2.83
N TRP A 74 -0.15 3.89 4.00
CA TRP A 74 -1.39 4.33 4.64
C TRP A 74 -1.10 4.71 6.11
N PRO A 75 -0.31 5.77 6.35
CA PRO A 75 0.10 6.12 7.70
C PRO A 75 -1.09 6.44 8.62
N GLU A 76 -0.89 6.22 9.92
CA GLU A 76 -1.87 6.56 10.95
C GLU A 76 -2.20 8.06 10.94
N SER A 77 -3.46 8.38 11.22
CA SER A 77 -3.89 9.77 11.26
C SER A 77 -3.34 10.47 12.50
N THR A 78 -2.59 11.55 12.29
CA THR A 78 -2.15 12.47 13.37
C THR A 78 -3.19 13.55 13.68
N GLN A 79 -4.35 13.54 13.02
CA GLN A 79 -5.41 14.50 13.26
C GLN A 79 -5.95 14.35 14.69
N GLY A 80 -5.97 15.46 15.43
CA GLY A 80 -6.33 15.46 16.86
C GLY A 80 -5.13 15.32 17.81
N TYR A 81 -3.96 14.92 17.31
CA TYR A 81 -2.73 14.70 18.10
C TYR A 81 -1.57 15.61 17.71
N ARG A 82 -1.82 16.59 16.84
CA ARG A 82 -0.81 17.54 16.32
C ARG A 82 -0.98 18.93 16.92
N PRO A 83 -0.50 19.21 18.16
CA PRO A 83 -0.53 20.56 18.70
C PRO A 83 0.30 21.50 17.83
N PHE A 84 -0.07 22.78 17.80
CA PHE A 84 0.70 23.78 17.08
C PHE A 84 2.12 23.88 17.65
N THR A 85 3.11 23.93 16.77
CA THR A 85 4.51 24.15 17.10
C THR A 85 5.05 25.24 16.19
N GLU A 86 5.80 26.18 16.77
CA GLU A 86 6.48 27.22 15.98
C GLU A 86 7.51 26.58 15.06
N ALA A 87 7.57 27.03 13.82
CA ALA A 87 8.57 26.55 12.87
C ALA A 87 9.97 27.01 13.33
N PRO A 88 11.00 26.15 13.22
CA PRO A 88 12.38 26.58 13.44
C PRO A 88 12.76 27.68 12.45
N ALA A 89 13.69 28.54 12.86
CA ALA A 89 14.16 29.67 12.05
C ALA A 89 14.83 29.25 10.72
N ASN A 90 15.33 28.01 10.65
CA ASN A 90 15.94 27.46 9.45
C ASN A 90 15.75 25.94 9.34
N TRP A 91 16.01 25.41 8.15
CA TRP A 91 15.87 23.99 7.81
C TRP A 91 17.13 23.50 7.08
N PRO A 92 18.28 23.35 7.77
CA PRO A 92 19.57 23.07 7.11
C PRO A 92 19.56 21.78 6.29
N HIS A 93 18.86 20.74 6.75
CA HIS A 93 18.74 19.47 6.03
C HIS A 93 17.87 19.58 4.78
N VAL A 94 16.78 20.36 4.84
CA VAL A 94 15.95 20.65 3.66
C VAL A 94 16.76 21.43 2.63
N ALA A 95 17.49 22.47 3.07
CA ALA A 95 18.35 23.25 2.18
C ALA A 95 19.47 22.39 1.54
N ALA A 96 20.01 21.40 2.24
CA ALA A 96 20.98 20.46 1.68
C ALA A 96 20.34 19.54 0.64
N PHE A 97 19.15 19.02 0.92
CA PHE A 97 18.37 18.21 -0.01
C PHE A 97 18.02 19.00 -1.28
N ASP A 98 17.53 20.23 -1.14
CA ASP A 98 17.16 21.09 -2.27
C ASP A 98 18.34 21.37 -3.20
N ARG A 99 19.53 21.65 -2.63
CA ARG A 99 20.76 21.80 -3.42
C ARG A 99 21.05 20.53 -4.20
N ARG A 100 20.98 19.37 -3.55
CA ARG A 100 21.28 18.10 -4.20
C ARG A 100 20.30 17.77 -5.32
N ILE A 101 19.00 17.97 -5.10
CA ILE A 101 17.99 17.81 -6.15
C ILE A 101 18.22 18.78 -7.30
N THR A 102 18.58 20.04 -7.01
CA THR A 102 18.88 21.04 -8.04
C THR A 102 20.08 20.62 -8.90
N GLU A 103 21.15 20.09 -8.28
CA GLU A 103 22.29 19.54 -9.02
C GLU A 103 21.86 18.41 -9.96
N ILE A 104 21.02 17.48 -9.50
CA ILE A 104 20.53 16.35 -10.31
C ILE A 104 19.65 16.84 -11.46
N LEU A 105 18.74 17.80 -11.21
CA LEU A 105 17.86 18.37 -12.24
C LEU A 105 18.62 19.16 -13.31
N ASN A 106 19.81 19.68 -12.98
CA ASN A 106 20.68 20.35 -13.93
C ASN A 106 21.52 19.39 -14.79
N ILE A 107 21.48 18.07 -14.52
CA ILE A 107 22.10 17.07 -15.39
C ILE A 107 21.26 17.00 -16.69
N PRO A 108 21.85 17.24 -17.87
CA PRO A 108 21.13 17.12 -19.13
C PRO A 108 20.52 15.73 -19.29
N ALA A 109 19.29 15.66 -19.80
CA ALA A 109 18.67 14.38 -20.11
C ALA A 109 19.53 13.62 -21.14
N PRO A 110 19.80 12.32 -20.94
CA PRO A 110 20.57 11.53 -21.89
C PRO A 110 19.69 11.22 -23.09
N LEU A 111 19.79 12.05 -24.13
CA LEU A 111 19.06 11.91 -25.39
C LEU A 111 20.02 11.51 -26.51
N ASP A 112 19.60 10.64 -27.40
CA ASP A 112 20.29 10.36 -28.66
C ASP A 112 19.92 11.38 -29.75
N GLU A 113 20.44 11.18 -30.96
CA GLU A 113 20.21 12.05 -32.12
C GLU A 113 18.72 12.12 -32.53
N ASP A 114 17.92 11.12 -32.17
CA ASP A 114 16.49 11.00 -32.46
C ASP A 114 15.62 11.52 -31.30
N GLU A 115 16.20 12.29 -30.37
CA GLU A 115 15.56 12.79 -29.14
C GLU A 115 14.98 11.67 -28.24
N THR A 116 15.51 10.44 -28.36
CA THR A 116 15.09 9.30 -27.56
C THR A 116 15.95 9.17 -26.30
N LEU A 117 15.30 8.93 -25.16
CA LEU A 117 16.00 8.71 -23.90
C LEU A 117 16.88 7.46 -23.95
N THR A 118 18.17 7.64 -23.64
CA THR A 118 19.20 6.60 -23.51
C THR A 118 19.82 6.60 -22.10
N PRO A 119 19.05 6.27 -21.04
CA PRO A 119 19.55 6.32 -19.68
C PRO A 119 20.74 5.38 -19.46
N THR A 120 21.70 5.81 -18.65
CA THR A 120 22.81 4.94 -18.22
C THR A 120 22.27 3.77 -17.41
N LEU A 121 22.61 2.54 -17.81
CA LEU A 121 22.29 1.35 -17.06
C LEU A 121 23.19 1.25 -15.82
N LEU A 122 22.58 1.36 -14.63
CA LEU A 122 23.26 1.08 -13.37
C LEU A 122 23.25 -0.43 -13.10
N THR A 123 24.41 -0.95 -12.70
CA THR A 123 24.57 -2.33 -12.24
C THR A 123 24.60 -2.37 -10.71
N LEU A 124 24.42 -3.55 -10.12
CA LEU A 124 24.65 -3.75 -8.68
C LEU A 124 26.13 -4.07 -8.45
N GLU A 125 26.71 -3.52 -7.38
CA GLU A 125 27.95 -4.06 -6.83
C GLU A 125 27.73 -5.50 -6.34
N ARG A 126 28.81 -6.25 -6.14
CA ARG A 126 28.72 -7.70 -5.87
C ARG A 126 27.93 -7.99 -4.58
N ASP A 127 28.29 -7.29 -3.51
CA ASP A 127 27.64 -7.36 -2.20
C ASP A 127 26.18 -6.87 -2.24
N ALA A 128 25.90 -5.79 -2.98
CA ALA A 128 24.54 -5.32 -3.23
C ALA A 128 23.70 -6.39 -3.97
N LYS A 129 24.30 -7.11 -4.92
CA LYS A 129 23.63 -8.21 -5.62
C LYS A 129 23.37 -9.40 -4.71
N GLU A 130 24.32 -9.76 -3.86
CA GLU A 130 24.16 -10.81 -2.85
C GLU A 130 22.99 -10.47 -1.90
N CYS A 131 22.95 -9.23 -1.37
CA CYS A 131 21.86 -8.74 -0.54
C CYS A 131 20.51 -8.71 -1.28
N TRP A 132 20.49 -8.35 -2.56
CA TRP A 132 19.27 -8.41 -3.39
C TRP A 132 18.73 -9.85 -3.53
N ILE A 133 19.62 -10.83 -3.70
CA ILE A 133 19.23 -12.24 -3.81
C ILE A 133 18.61 -12.72 -2.49
N GLU A 134 19.23 -12.39 -1.36
CA GLU A 134 18.71 -12.72 -0.02
C GLU A 134 17.32 -12.13 0.18
N PHE A 135 17.16 -10.82 -0.05
CA PHE A 135 15.88 -10.12 0.05
C PHE A 135 14.80 -10.73 -0.86
N HIS A 136 15.15 -11.06 -2.10
CA HIS A 136 14.24 -11.70 -3.04
C HIS A 136 13.78 -13.08 -2.52
N ASN A 137 14.71 -13.92 -2.08
CA ASN A 137 14.42 -15.28 -1.63
C ASN A 137 13.60 -15.30 -0.34
N GLU A 138 13.86 -14.39 0.59
CA GLU A 138 13.04 -14.22 1.80
C GLU A 138 11.58 -13.94 1.45
N ILE A 139 11.34 -12.97 0.57
CA ILE A 139 10.00 -12.64 0.11
C ILE A 139 9.35 -13.81 -0.62
N GLU A 140 10.08 -14.46 -1.54
CA GLU A 140 9.59 -15.61 -2.31
C GLU A 140 9.13 -16.75 -1.39
N SER A 141 9.87 -17.00 -0.31
CA SER A 141 9.55 -18.04 0.67
C SER A 141 8.22 -17.78 1.40
N GLU A 142 7.84 -16.51 1.58
CA GLU A 142 6.60 -16.08 2.21
C GLU A 142 5.40 -16.05 1.25
N LEU A 143 5.63 -16.27 -0.05
CA LEU A 143 4.54 -16.37 -1.04
C LEU A 143 3.83 -17.73 -1.03
N ARG A 144 4.40 -18.75 -0.41
CA ARG A 144 3.81 -20.11 -0.37
C ARG A 144 2.49 -20.13 0.41
N SER A 145 1.70 -21.18 0.21
CA SER A 145 0.50 -21.43 1.03
C SER A 145 0.81 -21.43 2.52
N GLY A 146 0.12 -20.57 3.27
CA GLY A 146 0.34 -20.37 4.71
C GLY A 146 1.50 -19.41 5.07
N GLY A 147 2.21 -18.86 4.09
CA GLY A 147 3.18 -17.80 4.31
C GLY A 147 2.53 -16.43 4.53
N GLU A 148 3.26 -15.51 5.16
CA GLU A 148 2.73 -14.21 5.58
C GLU A 148 2.30 -13.29 4.42
N LEU A 149 2.82 -13.53 3.22
CA LEU A 149 2.58 -12.73 2.03
C LEU A 149 1.65 -13.42 1.02
N TYR A 150 1.07 -14.57 1.39
CA TYR A 150 0.15 -15.35 0.54
C TYR A 150 -0.98 -14.50 -0.06
N ASP A 151 -1.59 -13.65 0.76
CA ASP A 151 -2.73 -12.83 0.36
C ASP A 151 -2.34 -11.59 -0.44
N VAL A 152 -1.05 -11.29 -0.59
CA VAL A 152 -0.50 -10.12 -1.32
C VAL A 152 0.64 -10.48 -2.28
N ARG A 153 0.63 -11.71 -2.79
CA ARG A 153 1.64 -12.22 -3.73
C ARG A 153 1.91 -11.33 -4.92
N ASP A 154 0.85 -10.74 -5.46
CA ASP A 154 0.93 -9.83 -6.58
C ASP A 154 1.90 -8.69 -6.29
N VAL A 155 1.73 -8.01 -5.15
CA VAL A 155 2.61 -6.91 -4.71
C VAL A 155 3.97 -7.43 -4.28
N ALA A 156 3.99 -8.49 -3.48
CA ALA A 156 5.21 -9.05 -2.93
C ALA A 156 6.21 -9.51 -4.02
N SER A 157 5.70 -10.12 -5.11
CA SER A 157 6.53 -10.54 -6.25
C SER A 157 7.26 -9.38 -6.96
N LYS A 158 6.88 -8.12 -6.71
CA LYS A 158 7.51 -6.92 -7.27
C LYS A 158 8.35 -6.14 -6.28
N SER A 159 8.42 -6.57 -5.02
CA SER A 159 9.19 -5.88 -3.98
C SER A 159 10.68 -5.85 -4.30
N ALA A 160 11.27 -6.94 -4.79
CA ALA A 160 12.69 -6.96 -5.16
C ALA A 160 13.02 -6.00 -6.33
N ASP A 161 12.11 -5.90 -7.31
CA ASP A 161 12.23 -4.94 -8.42
C ASP A 161 12.13 -3.49 -7.91
N ASN A 162 11.18 -3.22 -7.01
CA ASN A 162 11.00 -1.91 -6.39
C ASN A 162 12.20 -1.52 -5.50
N ALA A 163 12.77 -2.46 -4.75
CA ALA A 163 13.94 -2.22 -3.92
C ALA A 163 15.14 -1.83 -4.78
N ALA A 164 15.38 -2.51 -5.91
CA ALA A 164 16.44 -2.15 -6.84
C ALA A 164 16.23 -0.75 -7.45
N ARG A 165 14.98 -0.40 -7.81
CA ARG A 165 14.65 0.93 -8.34
C ARG A 165 14.89 2.04 -7.31
N LEU A 166 14.47 1.83 -6.06
CA LEU A 166 14.68 2.80 -4.99
C LEU A 166 16.17 2.91 -4.63
N ALA A 167 16.90 1.79 -4.63
CA ALA A 167 18.34 1.77 -4.41
C ALA A 167 19.09 2.56 -5.49
N ALA A 168 18.65 2.48 -6.75
CA ALA A 168 19.20 3.29 -7.83
C ALA A 168 19.00 4.80 -7.58
N LEU A 169 17.84 5.21 -7.04
CA LEU A 169 17.60 6.60 -6.68
C LEU A 169 18.52 7.04 -5.53
N PHE A 170 18.70 6.21 -4.51
CA PHE A 170 19.63 6.49 -3.41
C PHE A 170 21.08 6.57 -3.89
N GLN A 171 21.50 5.66 -4.77
CA GLN A 171 22.83 5.67 -5.35
C GLN A 171 23.10 6.97 -6.12
N VAL A 172 22.17 7.37 -7.00
CA VAL A 172 22.32 8.62 -7.76
C VAL A 172 22.31 9.83 -6.83
N PHE A 173 21.44 9.84 -5.82
CA PHE A 173 21.35 10.93 -4.86
C PHE A 173 22.62 11.06 -4.02
N GLU A 174 23.15 9.98 -3.45
CA GLU A 174 24.29 10.04 -2.53
C GLU A 174 25.65 10.08 -3.24
N GLN A 175 25.78 9.34 -4.33
CA GLN A 175 27.09 9.02 -4.92
C GLN A 175 27.15 9.17 -6.45
N GLY A 176 26.05 9.59 -7.08
CA GLY A 176 25.97 9.79 -8.53
C GLY A 176 25.81 8.50 -9.34
N ILE A 177 26.04 8.61 -10.65
CA ILE A 177 25.82 7.52 -11.63
C ILE A 177 27.01 6.56 -11.59
N ARG A 178 26.90 5.52 -10.76
CA ARG A 178 27.86 4.41 -10.62
C ARG A 178 27.13 3.15 -10.15
N PRO A 179 27.78 1.96 -10.13
CA PRO A 179 27.14 0.76 -9.59
C PRO A 179 26.53 0.98 -8.20
N ILE A 180 25.36 0.38 -7.97
CA ILE A 180 24.58 0.49 -6.74
C ILE A 180 25.31 -0.26 -5.63
N SER A 181 25.69 0.50 -4.61
CA SER A 181 26.37 0.03 -3.40
C SER A 181 25.46 -0.80 -2.49
N TYR A 182 26.07 -1.61 -1.63
CA TYR A 182 25.36 -2.39 -0.61
C TYR A 182 24.50 -1.49 0.29
N GLU A 183 25.03 -0.37 0.78
CA GLU A 183 24.34 0.51 1.72
C GLU A 183 23.08 1.15 1.10
N CYS A 184 23.17 1.52 -0.18
CA CYS A 184 22.01 2.04 -0.93
C CYS A 184 20.94 0.97 -1.11
N PHE A 185 21.35 -0.26 -1.42
CA PHE A 185 20.42 -1.36 -1.57
C PHE A 185 19.77 -1.77 -0.25
N GLU A 186 20.55 -1.92 0.82
CA GLU A 186 20.05 -2.26 2.16
C GLU A 186 19.06 -1.21 2.68
N SER A 187 19.37 0.07 2.51
CA SER A 187 18.47 1.15 2.93
C SER A 187 17.16 1.15 2.14
N ALA A 188 17.24 0.91 0.83
CA ALA A 188 16.07 0.84 -0.04
C ALA A 188 15.20 -0.38 0.27
N SER A 189 15.80 -1.55 0.50
CA SER A 189 15.06 -2.79 0.79
C SER A 189 14.26 -2.67 2.08
N ARG A 190 14.80 -2.02 3.13
CA ARG A 190 14.07 -1.73 4.37
C ARG A 190 12.84 -0.87 4.16
N ILE A 191 12.94 0.18 3.34
CA ILE A 191 11.80 1.06 3.02
C ILE A 191 10.75 0.31 2.20
N VAL A 192 11.18 -0.48 1.22
CA VAL A 192 10.25 -1.30 0.42
C VAL A 192 9.58 -2.39 1.25
N ALA A 193 10.28 -3.02 2.19
CA ALA A 193 9.71 -3.98 3.13
C ALA A 193 8.62 -3.34 4.02
N TRP A 194 8.84 -2.10 4.46
CA TRP A 194 7.82 -1.33 5.18
C TRP A 194 6.58 -1.09 4.30
N HIS A 195 6.76 -0.67 3.04
CA HIS A 195 5.66 -0.50 2.09
C HIS A 195 4.93 -1.81 1.75
N LEU A 196 5.64 -2.93 1.72
CA LEU A 196 5.04 -4.25 1.54
C LEU A 196 4.16 -4.62 2.74
N SER A 197 4.62 -4.33 3.95
CA SER A 197 3.83 -4.51 5.18
C SER A 197 2.58 -3.62 5.17
N GLU A 198 2.71 -2.37 4.74
CA GLU A 198 1.58 -1.45 4.55
C GLU A 198 0.62 -1.93 3.46
N SER A 199 1.13 -2.49 2.36
CA SER A 199 0.31 -3.12 1.33
C SER A 199 -0.46 -4.32 1.90
N ARG A 200 0.18 -5.17 2.71
CA ARG A 200 -0.50 -6.28 3.39
C ARG A 200 -1.64 -5.80 4.26
N ARG A 201 -1.41 -4.77 5.08
CA ARG A 201 -2.46 -4.18 5.92
C ARG A 201 -3.57 -3.56 5.08
N PHE A 202 -3.21 -2.77 4.07
CA PHE A 202 -4.13 -2.11 3.16
C PHE A 202 -5.01 -3.12 2.42
N PHE A 203 -4.42 -4.11 1.74
CA PHE A 203 -5.17 -5.12 0.99
C PHE A 203 -5.87 -6.12 1.91
N GLY A 204 -5.33 -6.43 3.08
CA GLY A 204 -6.05 -7.20 4.10
C GLY A 204 -7.35 -6.50 4.52
N GLU A 205 -7.28 -5.20 4.84
CA GLU A 205 -8.46 -4.43 5.24
C GLU A 205 -9.44 -4.13 4.09
N LEU A 206 -8.95 -4.02 2.84
CA LEU A 206 -9.78 -3.66 1.66
C LEU A 206 -10.27 -4.85 0.84
N ALA A 207 -9.57 -6.00 0.86
CA ALA A 207 -9.93 -7.20 0.11
C ALA A 207 -10.82 -8.16 0.91
N LEU A 208 -11.03 -7.91 2.21
CA LEU A 208 -12.11 -8.55 2.93
C LEU A 208 -13.44 -8.18 2.25
N PRO A 209 -14.30 -9.16 1.91
CA PRO A 209 -15.71 -8.92 1.60
C PRO A 209 -16.28 -7.91 2.60
N ALA A 210 -17.17 -7.02 2.14
CA ALA A 210 -17.67 -5.93 2.97
C ALA A 210 -18.25 -6.45 4.30
N GLU A 211 -18.82 -7.66 4.32
CA GLU A 211 -19.28 -8.33 5.53
C GLU A 211 -18.14 -8.60 6.52
N LEU A 212 -17.03 -9.20 6.07
CA LEU A 212 -15.87 -9.53 6.90
C LEU A 212 -15.07 -8.29 7.32
N ALA A 213 -14.96 -7.29 6.44
CA ALA A 213 -14.32 -6.01 6.76
C ALA A 213 -15.11 -5.25 7.85
N ASN A 214 -16.44 -5.28 7.76
CA ASN A 214 -17.31 -4.69 8.77
C ASN A 214 -17.19 -5.44 10.10
N ALA A 215 -17.17 -6.78 10.09
CA ALA A 215 -16.95 -7.57 11.30
C ALA A 215 -15.62 -7.23 11.99
N ALA A 216 -14.51 -7.17 11.23
CA ALA A 216 -13.19 -6.82 11.77
C ALA A 216 -13.14 -5.40 12.38
N ARG A 217 -13.71 -4.40 11.68
CA ARG A 217 -13.78 -3.02 12.18
C ARG A 217 -14.62 -2.92 13.45
N LEU A 218 -15.75 -3.61 13.48
CA LEU A 218 -16.63 -3.66 14.65
C LEU A 218 -15.92 -4.31 15.84
N ASP A 219 -15.23 -5.42 15.62
CA ASP A 219 -14.49 -6.16 16.64
C ASP A 219 -13.39 -5.31 17.29
N ASN A 220 -12.53 -4.66 16.49
CA ASN A 220 -11.49 -3.77 17.00
C ASN A 220 -12.08 -2.62 17.84
N TRP A 221 -13.12 -1.97 17.31
CA TRP A 221 -13.77 -0.87 18.02
C TRP A 221 -14.40 -1.31 19.35
N LEU A 222 -15.07 -2.47 19.37
CA LEU A 222 -15.68 -3.04 20.57
C LEU A 222 -14.61 -3.34 21.63
N ILE A 223 -13.49 -3.95 21.24
CA ILE A 223 -12.38 -4.28 22.15
C ILE A 223 -11.75 -3.01 22.73
N GLU A 224 -11.45 -2.02 21.89
CA GLU A 224 -10.89 -0.74 22.33
C GLU A 224 -11.83 0.00 23.29
N TYR A 225 -13.12 0.05 22.96
CA TYR A 225 -14.14 0.66 23.81
C TYR A 225 -14.26 -0.05 25.16
N CYS A 226 -14.39 -1.38 25.15
CA CYS A 226 -14.49 -2.19 26.37
C CYS A 226 -13.26 -2.04 27.27
N ARG A 227 -12.05 -1.99 26.70
CA ARG A 227 -10.82 -1.74 27.45
C ARG A 227 -10.79 -0.33 28.05
N ARG A 228 -11.18 0.69 27.29
CA ARG A 228 -11.16 2.07 27.76
C ARG A 228 -12.18 2.31 28.89
N GLU A 229 -13.40 1.83 28.71
CA GLU A 229 -14.50 2.07 29.65
C GLU A 229 -14.59 0.99 30.76
N GLN A 230 -13.74 -0.05 30.71
CA GLN A 230 -13.74 -1.18 31.65
C GLN A 230 -15.11 -1.89 31.75
N VAL A 231 -15.75 -2.09 30.59
CA VAL A 231 -17.04 -2.78 30.48
C VAL A 231 -16.93 -3.96 29.53
N THR A 232 -17.85 -4.92 29.63
CA THR A 232 -17.94 -6.09 28.72
C THR A 232 -19.24 -6.11 27.90
N LEU A 233 -20.13 -5.14 28.15
CA LEU A 233 -21.48 -5.07 27.63
C LEU A 233 -21.70 -3.70 26.99
N ILE A 234 -22.14 -3.67 25.73
CA ILE A 234 -22.39 -2.44 24.97
C ILE A 234 -23.76 -2.52 24.32
N GLY A 235 -24.58 -1.47 24.43
CA GLY A 235 -25.87 -1.45 23.74
C GLY A 235 -25.70 -1.48 22.21
N LYS A 236 -26.49 -2.31 21.51
CA LYS A 236 -26.48 -2.38 20.04
C LYS A 236 -26.77 -1.03 19.38
N ASN A 237 -27.73 -0.26 19.94
CA ASN A 237 -28.05 1.08 19.45
C ASN A 237 -26.90 2.07 19.67
N TYR A 238 -26.20 1.98 20.80
CA TYR A 238 -25.04 2.81 21.07
C TYR A 238 -23.92 2.49 20.08
N THR A 239 -23.66 1.20 19.84
CA THR A 239 -22.71 0.71 18.83
C THR A 239 -23.05 1.23 17.43
N ARG A 240 -24.33 1.25 17.05
CA ARG A 240 -24.76 1.83 15.76
C ARG A 240 -24.55 3.34 15.67
N GLN A 241 -24.71 4.07 16.77
CA GLN A 241 -24.60 5.53 16.80
C GLN A 241 -23.16 6.03 16.87
N HIS A 242 -22.32 5.35 17.64
CA HIS A 242 -20.96 5.77 17.98
C HIS A 242 -19.86 4.87 17.40
N GLY A 243 -20.22 3.68 16.94
CA GLY A 243 -19.31 2.71 16.34
C GLY A 243 -19.08 2.91 14.84
N PRO A 244 -18.32 2.00 14.22
CA PRO A 244 -17.83 2.16 12.84
C PRO A 244 -18.89 1.90 11.77
N ILE A 245 -20.04 1.31 12.13
CA ILE A 245 -21.09 0.90 11.19
C ILE A 245 -22.44 1.53 11.58
N ARG A 246 -22.94 2.44 10.73
CA ARG A 246 -24.23 3.11 10.94
C ARG A 246 -25.41 2.40 10.31
N ASP A 247 -25.18 1.69 9.20
CA ASP A 247 -26.22 0.91 8.53
C ASP A 247 -26.65 -0.28 9.38
N GLY A 248 -27.96 -0.43 9.58
CA GLY A 248 -28.50 -1.45 10.48
C GLY A 248 -28.31 -2.88 9.96
N ALA A 249 -28.47 -3.10 8.65
CA ALA A 249 -28.34 -4.43 8.06
C ALA A 249 -26.87 -4.89 8.06
N ALA A 250 -25.94 -3.98 7.74
CA ALA A 250 -24.51 -4.23 7.79
C ALA A 250 -24.03 -4.48 9.23
N LEU A 251 -24.55 -3.73 10.23
CA LEU A 251 -24.23 -3.98 11.63
C LEU A 251 -24.73 -5.36 12.07
N ASP A 252 -25.92 -5.76 11.64
CA ASP A 252 -26.50 -7.07 11.97
C ASP A 252 -25.78 -8.23 11.30
N ALA A 253 -25.25 -8.04 10.10
CA ALA A 253 -24.37 -9.00 9.44
C ALA A 253 -23.03 -9.12 10.20
N ALA A 254 -22.41 -7.99 10.55
CA ALA A 254 -21.14 -7.97 11.28
C ALA A 254 -21.26 -8.61 12.68
N ILE A 255 -22.34 -8.35 13.41
CA ILE A 255 -22.58 -8.99 14.72
C ILE A 255 -22.70 -10.50 14.55
N ARG A 256 -23.46 -10.98 13.56
CA ARG A 256 -23.64 -12.41 13.31
C ARG A 256 -22.31 -13.12 13.02
N GLU A 257 -21.48 -12.52 12.16
CA GLU A 257 -20.14 -13.05 11.88
C GLU A 257 -19.29 -13.16 13.16
N LEU A 258 -19.31 -12.14 14.01
CA LEU A 258 -18.58 -12.15 15.28
C LEU A 258 -19.17 -13.13 16.32
N GLU A 259 -20.47 -13.39 16.28
CA GLU A 259 -21.12 -14.44 17.07
C GLU A 259 -20.66 -15.83 16.60
N GLU A 260 -20.61 -16.08 15.29
CA GLU A 260 -20.11 -17.34 14.72
C GLU A 260 -18.65 -17.61 15.11
N LEU A 261 -17.82 -16.56 15.18
CA LEU A 261 -16.44 -16.63 15.65
C LEU A 261 -16.28 -16.65 17.18
N ASN A 262 -17.39 -16.73 17.95
CA ASN A 262 -17.42 -16.70 19.42
C ASN A 262 -16.71 -15.48 20.04
N ARG A 263 -16.68 -14.36 19.32
CA ARG A 263 -16.05 -13.11 19.77
C ARG A 263 -17.03 -12.23 20.54
N VAL A 264 -18.30 -12.25 20.14
CA VAL A 264 -19.38 -11.54 20.83
C VAL A 264 -20.61 -12.43 20.98
N GLN A 265 -21.55 -12.00 21.81
CA GLN A 265 -22.87 -12.59 21.95
C GLN A 265 -23.93 -11.50 22.03
N LEU A 266 -25.03 -11.64 21.28
CA LEU A 266 -26.14 -10.72 21.32
C LEU A 266 -27.17 -11.17 22.36
N GLU A 267 -27.34 -10.39 23.41
CA GLU A 267 -28.29 -10.64 24.50
C GLU A 267 -29.43 -9.62 24.50
N LYS A 268 -30.60 -10.03 25.01
CA LYS A 268 -31.73 -9.13 25.28
C LYS A 268 -31.73 -8.74 26.75
N ASP A 269 -31.66 -7.45 27.02
CA ASP A 269 -31.87 -6.87 28.34
C ASP A 269 -33.16 -6.04 28.32
N GLY A 270 -34.25 -6.66 28.77
CA GLY A 270 -35.61 -6.12 28.66
C GLY A 270 -36.00 -5.82 27.21
N LYS A 271 -36.18 -4.52 26.88
CA LYS A 271 -36.49 -4.05 25.52
C LYS A 271 -35.24 -3.70 24.69
N ARG A 272 -34.03 -3.81 25.26
CA ARG A 272 -32.78 -3.40 24.63
C ARG A 272 -31.99 -4.62 24.16
N LEU A 273 -31.24 -4.44 23.07
CA LEU A 273 -30.25 -5.42 22.60
C LEU A 273 -28.87 -4.98 23.05
N ILE A 274 -28.12 -5.90 23.66
CA ILE A 274 -26.77 -5.69 24.19
C ILE A 274 -25.82 -6.65 23.48
N ILE A 275 -24.67 -6.13 23.07
CA ILE A 275 -23.54 -6.88 22.54
C ILE A 275 -22.60 -7.15 23.72
N LYS A 276 -22.38 -8.41 24.03
CA LYS A 276 -21.46 -8.88 25.06
C LYS A 276 -20.17 -9.35 24.42
N ILE A 277 -19.04 -8.78 24.80
CA ILE A 277 -17.73 -9.25 24.34
C ILE A 277 -17.33 -10.52 25.08
N ASN A 278 -16.68 -11.44 24.37
CA ASN A 278 -15.96 -12.54 24.98
C ASN A 278 -14.82 -11.99 25.88
N PRO A 279 -14.87 -12.22 27.20
CA PRO A 279 -13.88 -11.67 28.15
C PRO A 279 -12.43 -12.08 27.83
N ALA A 280 -12.21 -13.21 27.16
CA ALA A 280 -10.88 -13.66 26.75
C ALA A 280 -10.18 -12.65 25.81
N LEU A 281 -10.93 -11.84 25.06
CA LEU A 281 -10.39 -10.82 24.17
C LEU A 281 -9.88 -9.57 24.91
N LEU A 282 -10.28 -9.41 26.18
CA LEU A 282 -9.95 -8.24 26.99
C LEU A 282 -8.75 -8.47 27.91
N ASN A 283 -8.40 -9.74 28.17
CA ASN A 283 -7.24 -10.10 28.97
C ASN A 283 -5.99 -10.20 28.09
N LYS A 284 -4.97 -9.38 28.37
CA LYS A 284 -3.61 -9.63 27.87
C LYS A 284 -2.96 -10.68 28.77
N GLU A 285 -2.93 -11.94 28.34
CA GLU A 285 -1.80 -12.83 28.61
C GLU A 285 -1.40 -13.48 27.29
N GLY A 286 -0.11 -13.34 26.95
CA GLY A 286 0.39 -13.47 25.59
C GLY A 286 0.41 -14.87 24.99
N ALA A 287 0.44 -14.87 23.66
CA ALA A 287 1.28 -15.73 22.85
C ALA A 287 1.90 -14.85 21.77
#